data_AF-A0A959AEB2-F1
#
_entry.id   AF-A0A959AEB2-F1
#
_cell.length_a   1.000
_cell.length_b   1.000
_cell.length_c   1.000
_cell.angle_alpha   90.00
_cell.angle_beta   90.00
_cell.angle_gamma   90.00
#
_symmetry.space_group_name_H-M   'P 1'
#
loop_
_entity.id
_entity.type
_entity.pdbx_description
1 polymer ?
#
loop_
_entity_poly.entity_id
_entity_poly.type
_entity_poly.pdbx_seq_one_letter_code
_entity_poly.pdbx_strand_id
1 'polypeptide(L)'
;MGQLTVSSFYLARNAEAPITISIQLDFAQIGTIKVRMGPQLLLSGVPPIEDVALGKNKELKGKEIRCLIDIIDIQPNTNKVGARITLKGGKHDQEFSVENELAEGDPAMFYTVKILII
;
A
#
# COMPACT_ATOMS: atom_id res chain seq x y z
N MET A 1 -8.26 -17.86 -5.52
CA MET A 1 -7.76 -16.74 -4.68
C MET A 1 -6.60 -16.12 -5.43
N GLY A 2 -6.56 -14.79 -5.57
CA GLY A 2 -5.50 -14.11 -6.32
C GLY A 2 -4.40 -13.52 -5.43
N GLN A 3 -3.17 -13.43 -5.95
CA GLN A 3 -2.05 -12.74 -5.30
C GLN A 3 -1.22 -11.95 -6.32
N LEU A 4 -0.84 -10.72 -5.97
CA LEU A 4 0.03 -9.87 -6.80
C LEU A 4 1.12 -9.22 -5.94
N THR A 5 2.35 -9.20 -6.45
CA THR A 5 3.46 -8.45 -5.84
C THR A 5 3.98 -7.40 -6.80
N VAL A 6 4.09 -6.16 -6.31
CA VAL A 6 4.65 -5.02 -7.04
C VAL A 6 5.86 -4.50 -6.26
N SER A 7 6.93 -4.17 -6.98
CA SER A 7 8.14 -3.58 -6.39
C SER A 7 8.41 -2.23 -7.04
N SER A 8 8.77 -1.22 -6.24
CA SER A 8 9.11 0.11 -6.73
C SER A 8 10.09 0.81 -5.80
N PHE A 9 10.46 2.04 -6.16
CA PHE A 9 11.33 2.92 -5.39
C PHE A 9 10.64 4.28 -5.17
N TYR A 10 10.98 4.92 -4.05
CA TYR A 10 10.53 6.26 -3.69
C TYR A 10 11.73 7.13 -3.35
N LEU A 11 11.85 8.28 -4.02
CA LEU A 11 12.96 9.20 -3.82
C LEU A 11 12.66 10.14 -2.66
N ALA A 12 13.38 10.00 -1.55
CA ALA A 12 13.29 10.88 -0.40
C ALA A 12 13.92 12.27 -0.70
N ARG A 13 13.38 13.34 -0.11
CA ARG A 13 13.96 14.69 -0.16
C ARG A 13 13.84 15.37 1.19
N ASN A 14 14.86 16.13 1.59
CA ASN A 14 14.94 16.77 2.91
C ASN A 14 14.92 15.74 4.05
N ALA A 15 16.09 15.49 4.63
CA ALA A 15 16.34 14.44 5.63
C ALA A 15 15.41 14.49 6.86
N GLU A 16 14.92 15.68 7.22
CA GLU A 16 14.08 15.89 8.41
C GLU A 16 12.58 15.86 8.14
N ALA A 17 12.14 15.88 6.88
CA ALA A 17 10.72 15.81 6.54
C ALA A 17 10.19 14.38 6.77
N PRO A 18 8.96 14.22 7.33
CA PRO A 18 8.33 12.92 7.46
C PRO A 18 7.85 12.42 6.08
N ILE A 19 7.99 11.11 5.85
CA ILE A 19 7.24 10.42 4.79
C ILE A 19 5.88 10.03 5.37
N THR A 20 4.81 10.42 4.69
CA THR A 20 3.45 9.99 5.02
C THR A 20 2.92 9.02 3.98
N ILE A 21 2.03 8.12 4.40
CA ILE A 21 1.35 7.18 3.54
C ILE A 21 -0.17 7.33 3.66
N SER A 22 -0.84 7.30 2.52
CA SER A 22 -2.29 7.15 2.43
C SER A 22 -2.61 5.91 1.60
N ILE A 23 -3.61 5.13 2.02
CA ILE A 23 -4.03 3.91 1.32
C ILE A 23 -5.55 3.87 1.27
N GLN A 24 -6.10 3.74 0.06
CA GLN A 24 -7.53 3.68 -0.22
C GLN A 24 -7.85 2.44 -1.06
N LEU A 25 -9.05 1.88 -0.90
CA LEU A 25 -9.58 0.88 -1.83
C LEU A 25 -10.35 1.59 -2.94
N ASP A 26 -10.11 1.22 -4.19
CA ASP A 26 -10.82 1.79 -5.34
C ASP A 26 -12.07 0.94 -5.67
N PHE A 27 -11.86 -0.32 -6.06
CA PHE A 27 -12.92 -1.21 -6.59
C PHE A 27 -13.44 -2.22 -5.56
N ALA A 28 -13.29 -1.97 -4.26
CA ALA A 28 -13.62 -2.96 -3.24
C ALA A 28 -14.31 -2.37 -2.01
N GLN A 29 -15.02 -3.24 -1.28
CA GLN A 29 -15.86 -2.83 -0.14
C GLN A 29 -15.21 -3.12 1.21
N ILE A 30 -14.42 -4.19 1.32
CA ILE A 30 -13.75 -4.57 2.55
C ILE A 30 -12.30 -4.93 2.24
N GLY A 31 -11.40 -4.41 3.06
CA GLY A 31 -10.01 -4.85 3.05
C GLY A 31 -9.32 -4.58 4.37
N THR A 32 -8.16 -5.20 4.55
CA THR A 32 -7.27 -4.90 5.65
C THR A 32 -5.92 -4.52 5.10
N ILE A 33 -5.24 -3.61 5.79
CA ILE A 33 -3.93 -3.11 5.38
C ILE A 33 -2.96 -3.34 6.53
N LYS A 34 -1.76 -3.80 6.19
CA LYS A 34 -0.61 -3.85 7.09
C LYS A 34 0.60 -3.24 6.40
N VAL A 35 1.21 -2.24 7.00
CA VAL A 35 2.46 -1.64 6.53
C VAL A 35 3.59 -2.07 7.45
N ARG A 36 4.64 -2.66 6.87
CA ARG A 36 5.80 -3.17 7.59
C ARG A 36 7.10 -2.59 7.07
N MET A 37 8.10 -2.54 7.93
CA MET A 37 9.48 -2.21 7.58
C MET A 37 10.39 -3.28 8.21
N GLY A 38 10.90 -4.19 7.38
CA GLY A 38 11.49 -5.43 7.87
C GLY A 38 10.49 -6.22 8.74
N PRO A 39 10.86 -6.61 9.98
CA PRO A 39 9.95 -7.31 10.89
C PRO A 39 8.98 -6.37 11.64
N GLN A 40 9.22 -5.06 11.64
CA GLN A 40 8.43 -4.10 12.40
C GLN A 40 7.10 -3.80 11.70
N LEU A 41 5.99 -3.89 12.43
CA LEU A 41 4.69 -3.39 12.01
C LEU A 41 4.62 -1.88 12.28
N LEU A 42 4.47 -1.08 11.23
CA LEU A 42 4.33 0.37 11.34
C LEU A 42 2.86 0.78 11.48
N LEU A 43 1.99 0.07 10.77
CA LEU A 43 0.57 0.38 10.70
C LEU A 43 -0.23 -0.88 10.39
N SER A 44 -1.43 -0.98 10.99
CA SER A 44 -2.43 -1.97 10.65
C SER A 44 -3.81 -1.36 10.81
N GLY A 45 -4.72 -1.59 9.88
CA GLY A 45 -6.06 -1.03 9.95
C GLY A 45 -6.96 -1.43 8.80
N VAL A 46 -8.18 -0.89 8.83
CA VAL A 46 -9.14 -0.96 7.73
C VAL A 46 -9.07 0.38 6.97
N PRO A 47 -8.98 0.37 5.63
CA PRO A 47 -9.00 1.59 4.82
C PRO A 47 -10.31 2.41 4.95
N PRO A 48 -10.28 3.72 4.64
CA PRO A 48 -9.11 4.46 4.18
C PRO A 48 -8.11 4.75 5.31
N ILE A 49 -6.83 4.77 4.95
CA ILE A 49 -5.73 5.23 5.77
C ILE A 49 -5.25 6.55 5.18
N GLU A 50 -5.14 7.60 5.99
CA GLU A 50 -4.83 8.94 5.48
C GLU A 50 -3.63 9.55 6.22
N ASP A 51 -2.64 10.00 5.45
CA ASP A 51 -1.50 10.81 5.86
C ASP A 51 -0.78 10.31 7.14
N VAL A 52 -0.67 8.98 7.30
CA VAL A 52 0.02 8.37 8.45
C VAL A 52 1.52 8.53 8.27
N ALA A 53 2.19 9.14 9.25
CA ALA A 53 3.63 9.29 9.25
C ALA A 53 4.32 7.93 9.46
N LEU A 54 5.18 7.53 8.51
CA LEU A 54 5.99 6.31 8.61
C LEU A 54 7.33 6.54 9.32
N GLY A 55 7.81 7.78 9.31
CA GLY A 55 9.09 8.18 9.88
C GLY A 55 9.74 9.30 9.08
N LYS A 56 10.91 9.75 9.53
CA LYS A 56 11.68 10.79 8.81
C LYS A 56 12.47 10.20 7.65
N ASN A 57 12.69 10.99 6.60
CA ASN A 57 13.47 10.57 5.42
C ASN A 57 14.84 9.97 5.78
N LYS A 58 15.59 10.58 6.72
CA LYS A 58 16.90 10.06 7.13
C LYS A 58 16.85 8.67 7.78
N GLU A 59 15.74 8.36 8.46
CA GLU A 59 15.54 7.08 9.15
C GLU A 59 15.04 6.01 8.19
N LEU A 60 14.35 6.41 7.12
CA LEU A 60 13.75 5.52 6.15
C LEU A 60 14.66 5.24 4.94
N LYS A 61 15.66 6.09 4.68
CA LYS A 61 16.59 5.89 3.56
C LYS A 61 17.27 4.51 3.60
N GLY A 62 17.22 3.81 2.47
CA GLY A 62 17.74 2.46 2.30
C GLY A 62 16.83 1.36 2.88
N LYS A 63 15.68 1.72 3.46
CA LYS A 63 14.72 0.75 3.99
C LYS A 63 13.62 0.44 2.99
N GLU A 64 13.17 -0.80 3.02
CA GLU A 64 12.03 -1.28 2.23
C GLU A 64 10.77 -1.26 3.09
N ILE A 65 9.74 -0.60 2.58
CA ILE A 65 8.40 -0.60 3.15
C ILE A 65 7.57 -1.62 2.39
N ARG A 66 6.87 -2.49 3.11
CA ARG A 66 5.96 -3.50 2.55
C ARG A 66 4.54 -3.18 2.95
N CYS A 67 3.71 -2.86 1.97
CA CYS A 67 2.28 -2.72 2.14
C CYS A 67 1.63 -4.05 1.75
N LEU A 68 1.03 -4.73 2.73
CA LEU A 68 0.21 -5.92 2.54
C LEU A 68 -1.25 -5.46 2.56
N ILE A 69 -1.96 -5.68 1.48
CA ILE A 69 -3.35 -5.27 1.33
C ILE A 69 -4.17 -6.49 0.97
N ASP A 70 -5.05 -6.87 1.87
CA ASP A 70 -5.95 -8.00 1.69
C ASP A 70 -7.31 -7.42 1.35
N ILE A 71 -7.85 -7.76 0.18
CA ILE A 71 -9.14 -7.25 -0.30
C ILE A 71 -10.10 -8.43 -0.49
N ILE A 72 -11.32 -8.28 -0.02
CA ILE A 72 -12.40 -9.24 -0.22
C ILE A 72 -13.51 -8.56 -1.03
N ASP A 73 -13.88 -9.17 -2.15
CA ASP A 73 -15.06 -8.77 -2.90
C ASP A 73 -16.28 -9.51 -2.35
N ILE A 74 -17.21 -8.75 -1.78
CA ILE A 74 -18.48 -9.28 -1.27
C ILE A 74 -19.63 -9.10 -2.26
N GLN A 75 -19.39 -8.46 -3.41
CA GLN A 75 -20.34 -8.32 -4.50
C GLN A 75 -19.85 -9.13 -5.71
N PRO A 76 -20.32 -10.37 -5.89
CA PRO A 76 -19.81 -11.29 -6.93
C PRO A 76 -20.02 -10.80 -8.39
N ASN A 77 -20.65 -9.64 -8.59
CA ASN A 77 -20.94 -9.08 -9.90
C ASN A 77 -19.90 -8.04 -10.36
N THR A 78 -19.02 -7.55 -9.48
CA THR A 78 -17.97 -6.59 -9.86
C THR A 78 -16.71 -7.28 -10.37
N ASN A 79 -16.33 -8.43 -9.78
CA ASN A 79 -15.14 -9.22 -10.13
C ASN A 79 -13.87 -8.36 -10.30
N LYS A 80 -13.79 -7.22 -9.64
CA LYS A 80 -12.70 -6.26 -9.77
C LYS A 80 -12.37 -5.73 -8.40
N VAL A 81 -11.08 -5.73 -8.08
CA VAL A 81 -10.56 -5.24 -6.81
C VAL A 81 -9.32 -4.41 -7.06
N GLY A 82 -9.07 -3.45 -6.18
CA GLY A 82 -7.90 -2.60 -6.31
C GLY A 82 -7.71 -1.67 -5.13
N ALA A 83 -6.49 -1.17 -5.01
CA ALA A 83 -6.10 -0.22 -3.99
C ALA A 83 -5.09 0.77 -4.55
N ARG A 84 -5.11 1.96 -3.96
CA ARG A 84 -4.22 3.06 -4.26
C ARG A 84 -3.41 3.42 -3.03
N ILE A 85 -2.10 3.55 -3.21
CA ILE A 85 -1.14 3.90 -2.17
C ILE A 85 -0.48 5.21 -2.60
N THR A 86 -0.55 6.23 -1.75
CA THR A 86 0.11 7.52 -1.98
C THR A 86 1.20 7.72 -0.95
N LEU A 87 2.41 8.06 -1.39
CA LEU A 87 3.52 8.49 -0.54
C LEU A 87 3.80 9.98 -0.77
N LYS A 88 3.85 10.75 0.33
CA LYS A 88 4.21 12.17 0.33
C LYS A 88 5.44 12.42 1.20
N GLY A 89 6.12 13.55 0.97
CA GLY A 89 7.29 13.99 1.75
C GLY A 89 8.65 13.65 1.14
N GLY A 90 8.66 13.03 -0.05
CA GLY A 90 9.84 12.78 -0.88
C GLY A 90 10.14 13.93 -1.85
N LYS A 91 10.88 13.63 -2.93
CA LYS A 91 11.19 14.58 -3.99
C LYS A 91 9.94 15.01 -4.75
N HIS A 92 9.05 14.04 -4.96
CA HIS A 92 7.71 14.20 -5.53
C HIS A 92 6.77 13.28 -4.77
N ASP A 93 5.50 13.64 -4.69
CA ASP A 93 4.47 12.71 -4.25
C ASP A 93 4.34 11.60 -5.30
N GLN A 94 4.18 10.36 -4.84
CA GLN A 94 4.12 9.20 -5.72
C GLN A 94 2.90 8.36 -5.39
N GLU A 95 2.17 8.00 -6.44
CA GLU A 95 1.00 7.15 -6.38
C GLU A 95 1.33 5.78 -6.97
N PHE A 96 0.85 4.73 -6.29
CA PHE A 96 0.93 3.35 -6.73
C PHE A 96 -0.48 2.76 -6.71
N SER A 97 -0.96 2.36 -7.88
CA SER A 97 -2.26 1.73 -8.02
C SER A 97 -2.07 0.26 -8.35
N VAL A 98 -2.79 -0.60 -7.65
CA VAL A 98 -2.88 -2.03 -7.94
C VAL A 98 -4.33 -2.35 -8.22
N GLU A 99 -4.58 -3.02 -9.34
CA GLU A 99 -5.90 -3.42 -9.77
C GLU A 99 -5.82 -4.84 -10.31
N ASN A 100 -6.84 -5.64 -10.06
CA ASN A 100 -6.97 -6.95 -10.67
C ASN A 100 -8.43 -7.36 -10.82
N GLU A 101 -8.68 -8.25 -11.78
CA GLU A 101 -9.96 -8.95 -11.90
C GLU A 101 -9.89 -10.28 -11.16
N LEU A 102 -10.97 -10.62 -10.45
CA LEU A 102 -11.12 -11.88 -9.75
C LEU A 102 -11.71 -12.92 -10.70
N ALA A 103 -11.19 -14.14 -10.65
CA ALA A 103 -11.80 -15.27 -11.33
C ALA A 103 -13.15 -15.61 -10.69
N GLU A 104 -14.06 -16.22 -11.47
CA GLU A 104 -15.35 -16.66 -10.95
C GLU A 104 -15.16 -17.60 -9.74
N GLY A 105 -15.82 -17.27 -8.62
CA GLY A 105 -15.71 -18.03 -7.38
C GLY A 105 -14.54 -17.64 -6.47
N ASP A 106 -13.67 -16.71 -6.88
CA ASP A 106 -12.62 -16.17 -6.02
C ASP A 106 -13.13 -14.98 -5.20
N PRO A 107 -13.15 -15.06 -3.86
CA PRO A 107 -13.70 -13.98 -3.04
C PRO A 107 -12.65 -12.94 -2.64
N ALA A 108 -11.35 -13.19 -2.90
CA ALA A 108 -10.28 -12.42 -2.28
C ALA A 108 -9.02 -12.28 -3.14
N MET A 109 -8.36 -11.13 -2.97
CA MET A 109 -7.10 -10.76 -3.59
C MET A 109 -6.11 -10.22 -2.54
N PHE A 110 -4.87 -10.68 -2.63
CA PHE A 110 -3.78 -10.30 -1.73
C PHE A 110 -2.71 -9.53 -2.49
N TYR A 111 -2.50 -8.27 -2.15
CA TYR A 111 -1.46 -7.43 -2.74
C TYR A 111 -0.28 -7.27 -1.79
N THR A 112 0.93 -7.36 -2.35
CA THR A 112 2.16 -6.97 -1.66
C THR A 112 2.85 -5.88 -2.49
N VAL A 113 2.89 -4.65 -1.97
CA VAL A 113 3.62 -3.55 -2.61
C VAL A 113 4.87 -3.26 -1.80
N LYS A 114 6.04 -3.46 -2.42
CA LYS A 114 7.36 -3.23 -1.83
C LYS A 114 7.93 -1.92 -2.37
N ILE A 115 8.30 -1.00 -1.49
CA ILE A 115 8.79 0.32 -1.86
C ILE A 115 10.13 0.55 -1.17
N LEU A 116 11.22 0.62 -1.94
CA LEU A 116 12.53 0.99 -1.43
C LEU A 116 12.64 2.52 -1.36
N ILE A 117 12.91 3.07 -0.18
CA ILE A 117 13.16 4.50 -0.01
C ILE A 117 14.64 4.79 -0.33
N ILE A 118 14.91 5.68 -1.29
CA ILE A 118 16.26 6.04 -1.77
C ILE A 118 16.55 7.51 -1.48
#